data_AF-A0A9E4B2Q9-F1
#
_entry.id   AF-A0A9E4B2Q9-F1
#
_cell.length_a   1.000
_cell.length_b   1.000
_cell.length_c   1.000
_cell.angle_alpha   90.00
_cell.angle_beta   90.00
_cell.angle_gamma   90.00
#
_symmetry.space_group_name_H-M   'P 1'
#
loop_
_entity.id
_entity.type
_entity.pdbx_description
1 polymer ?
#
loop_
_entity_poly.entity_id
_entity_poly.type
_entity_poly.pdbx_seq_one_letter_code
_entity_poly.pdbx_strand_id
1 'polypeptide(L)'
;MFKSVRGRLILIGALVLLCGWSLVPETGENGERLWPLKLGLDLQGGMYLALEVDTSADTLSEAGLNDAVDRTLTTIRNRIDQFGVREPTVQRSGDRIIVELAGIQDPERGKAIVTQTAFLEFKLITDGTGFAAALTDIDEAIVEVVGAENLAVDLLAPEPVPDLSDLLEAPAAEPGTDALPDTASGAADTVGDAGETGDDDPSAETPAAVLRPLGTLLRQGEGPGIFLAPTQDVPTIEEWLALPEVQELLPRDVELHWGSEEKGVAGATYLELYALEEDPLVTGDRLADAGPASRDPTFNRPIVPFEMTRQGGRIFLRGTQGNIGRNMAIVLDNRVQSYAVIRGPLERRAQIELQPGASLQEAQDLALVLRAGALPMPISVVEERNVSASLGEDSIRQGRIAFILGIIAVVALMLVYYRLAGVLAVGALVTYVILVLGALAGLQATLTLPGIAGLILSIGMAVDANVLIFERVREELASEKTPRNAVESGFSNALSAIVDANLTTLITGAILFQFGTGPVRGFAVTLCIGIIASFFSAVYVTRTLFLIYLNRRVAKTLSI
;
A
#
# COMPACT_ATOMS: atom_id res chain seq x y z
N MET A 1 47.87 -9.58 17.59
CA MET A 1 47.21 -10.60 18.42
C MET A 1 47.24 -12.05 17.88
N PHE A 2 47.83 -12.38 16.71
CA PHE A 2 48.21 -13.77 16.41
C PHE A 2 49.54 -13.80 15.64
N LYS A 3 50.64 -14.10 16.34
CA LYS A 3 51.98 -14.26 15.75
C LYS A 3 52.15 -15.60 15.03
N SER A 4 51.32 -16.61 15.33
CA SER A 4 51.39 -17.93 14.70
C SER A 4 50.46 -18.05 13.49
N VAL A 5 50.97 -18.64 12.40
CA VAL A 5 50.20 -18.91 11.17
C VAL A 5 48.98 -19.80 11.45
N ARG A 6 49.09 -20.74 12.39
CA ARG A 6 47.99 -21.63 12.81
C ARG A 6 46.81 -20.86 13.43
N GLY A 7 47.09 -19.88 14.31
CA GLY A 7 46.04 -19.06 14.92
C GLY A 7 45.28 -18.22 13.88
N ARG A 8 46.00 -17.71 12.86
CA ARG A 8 45.37 -16.96 11.76
C ARG A 8 44.47 -17.83 10.90
N LEU A 9 44.90 -19.05 10.59
CA LEU A 9 44.09 -20.00 9.82
C LEU A 9 42.82 -20.42 10.55
N ILE A 10 42.90 -20.65 11.87
CA ILE A 10 41.73 -20.98 12.70
C ILE A 10 40.73 -19.82 12.66
N LEU A 11 41.20 -18.58 12.81
CA LEU A 11 40.32 -17.40 12.76
C LEU A 11 39.64 -17.27 11.39
N ILE A 12 40.39 -17.38 10.30
CA ILE A 12 39.84 -17.30 8.93
C ILE A 12 38.82 -18.43 8.72
N GLY A 13 39.16 -19.66 9.09
CA GLY A 13 38.27 -20.81 8.95
C GLY A 13 36.99 -20.66 9.78
N ALA A 14 37.09 -20.18 11.02
CA ALA A 14 35.93 -19.94 11.87
C ALA A 14 35.02 -18.84 11.29
N LEU A 15 35.60 -17.75 10.80
CA LEU A 15 34.85 -16.66 10.19
C LEU A 15 34.15 -17.11 8.89
N VAL A 16 34.84 -17.86 8.04
CA VAL A 16 34.27 -18.42 6.81
C VAL A 16 33.18 -19.44 7.11
N LEU A 17 33.33 -20.27 8.15
CA LEU A 17 32.29 -21.19 8.58
C LEU A 17 31.08 -20.46 9.13
N LEU A 18 31.26 -19.42 9.93
CA LEU A 18 30.17 -18.59 10.46
C LEU A 18 29.39 -17.91 9.34
N CYS A 19 30.09 -17.22 8.43
CA CYS A 19 29.48 -16.56 7.27
C CYS A 19 28.92 -17.55 6.24
N GLY A 20 29.51 -18.74 6.12
CA GLY A 20 28.99 -19.81 5.28
C GLY A 20 27.72 -20.43 5.87
N TRP A 21 27.64 -20.55 7.20
CA TRP A 21 26.46 -21.02 7.92
C TRP A 21 25.29 -20.06 7.75
N SER A 22 25.51 -18.74 7.85
CA SER A 22 24.46 -17.75 7.60
C SER A 22 23.96 -17.74 6.15
N LEU A 23 24.69 -18.37 5.22
CA LEU A 23 24.27 -18.54 3.83
C LEU A 23 23.47 -19.81 3.55
N VAL A 24 23.29 -20.68 4.54
CA VAL A 24 22.51 -21.90 4.38
C VAL A 24 21.02 -21.51 4.34
N PRO A 25 20.28 -21.89 3.28
CA PRO A 25 18.87 -21.56 3.17
C PRO A 25 18.06 -22.24 4.28
N GLU A 26 17.25 -21.46 4.98
CA GLU A 26 16.29 -21.99 5.96
C GLU A 26 15.11 -22.63 5.21
N THR A 27 14.58 -23.72 5.77
CA THR A 27 13.39 -24.39 5.22
C THR A 27 12.17 -23.76 5.88
N GLY A 28 11.32 -23.09 5.11
CA GLY A 28 10.08 -22.51 5.62
C GLY A 28 9.07 -23.59 6.04
N GLU A 29 8.01 -23.20 6.76
CA GLU A 29 6.95 -24.11 7.24
C GLU A 29 6.27 -24.91 6.12
N ASN A 30 6.31 -24.41 4.88
CA ASN A 30 5.74 -25.06 3.69
C ASN A 30 6.75 -25.90 2.88
N GLY A 31 7.97 -26.11 3.38
CA GLY A 31 9.03 -26.84 2.68
C GLY A 31 9.77 -26.04 1.60
N GLU A 32 9.48 -24.75 1.44
CA GLU A 32 10.16 -23.86 0.50
C GLU A 32 11.56 -23.48 1.02
N ARG A 33 12.56 -23.45 0.13
CA ARG A 33 13.91 -22.97 0.45
C ARG A 33 13.92 -21.45 0.40
N LEU A 34 14.00 -20.81 1.56
CA LEU A 34 14.09 -19.36 1.66
C LEU A 34 15.52 -18.93 1.34
N TRP A 35 15.67 -17.98 0.43
CA TRP A 35 16.96 -17.39 0.16
C TRP A 35 17.37 -16.53 1.36
N PRO A 36 18.59 -16.69 1.92
CA PRO A 36 18.97 -16.06 3.19
C PRO A 36 19.21 -14.55 3.11
N LEU A 37 19.16 -13.98 1.90
CA LEU A 37 19.31 -12.55 1.65
C LEU A 37 17.94 -11.93 1.39
N LYS A 38 17.58 -10.91 2.17
CA LYS A 38 16.42 -10.07 1.90
C LYS A 38 16.66 -9.29 0.62
N LEU A 39 15.70 -9.26 -0.30
CA LEU A 39 15.82 -8.50 -1.53
C LEU A 39 14.95 -7.25 -1.41
N GLY A 40 15.44 -6.12 -1.94
CA GLY A 40 14.69 -4.87 -1.93
C GLY A 40 13.57 -4.84 -2.98
N LEU A 41 12.74 -3.80 -2.88
CA LEU A 41 11.60 -3.55 -3.77
C LEU A 41 11.99 -3.55 -5.26
N ASP A 42 13.13 -2.95 -5.59
CA ASP A 42 13.64 -2.87 -6.96
C ASP A 42 13.92 -4.25 -7.59
N LEU A 43 14.11 -5.28 -6.77
CA LEU A 43 14.44 -6.63 -7.20
C LEU A 43 13.25 -7.58 -7.15
N GLN A 44 12.39 -7.47 -6.14
CA GLN A 44 11.20 -8.32 -5.98
C GLN A 44 9.96 -7.76 -6.69
N GLY A 45 9.96 -6.46 -7.00
CA GLY A 45 8.75 -5.72 -7.32
C GLY A 45 7.90 -5.45 -6.07
N GLY A 46 6.98 -4.51 -6.18
CA GLY A 46 6.01 -4.15 -5.16
C GLY A 46 5.69 -2.66 -5.16
N MET A 47 5.26 -2.15 -4.01
CA MET A 47 4.81 -0.77 -3.84
C MET A 47 5.62 -0.03 -2.76
N TYR A 48 5.95 1.22 -3.06
CA TYR A 48 6.48 2.21 -2.13
C TYR A 48 5.44 3.32 -1.93
N LEU A 49 5.11 3.62 -0.68
CA LEU A 49 4.18 4.66 -0.26
C LEU A 49 4.89 5.58 0.74
N ALA A 50 4.95 6.87 0.44
CA ALA A 50 5.28 7.90 1.43
C ALA A 50 3.98 8.56 1.88
N LEU A 51 3.65 8.40 3.16
CA LEU A 51 2.42 8.86 3.79
C LEU A 51 2.76 10.05 4.69
N GLU A 52 1.90 11.06 4.68
CA GLU A 52 1.99 12.23 5.55
C GLU A 52 0.70 12.32 6.36
N VAL A 53 0.85 12.46 7.68
CA VAL A 53 -0.30 12.60 8.58
C VAL A 53 -0.87 14.00 8.37
N ASP A 54 -2.16 14.09 8.07
CA ASP A 54 -2.79 15.39 7.89
C ASP A 54 -2.93 16.07 9.27
N THR A 55 -2.29 17.23 9.42
CA THR A 55 -2.28 18.03 10.64
C THR A 55 -3.24 19.21 10.56
N SER A 56 -4.20 19.21 9.62
CA SER A 56 -5.20 20.26 9.45
C SER A 56 -5.98 20.62 10.74
N ALA A 57 -6.00 19.73 11.73
CA ALA A 57 -6.38 20.05 13.10
C ALA A 57 -5.19 20.68 13.88
N ASP A 58 -5.01 21.99 13.73
CA ASP A 58 -3.94 22.87 14.25
C ASP A 58 -3.88 23.00 15.81
N THR A 59 -4.19 21.94 16.55
CA THR A 59 -4.38 21.94 18.02
C THR A 59 -3.49 20.97 18.79
N LEU A 60 -2.67 20.16 18.12
CA LEU A 60 -1.84 19.16 18.78
C LEU A 60 -0.44 19.72 19.12
N SER A 61 -0.06 19.60 20.40
CA SER A 61 1.34 19.81 20.81
C SER A 61 2.29 18.88 20.04
N GLU A 62 3.56 19.25 19.84
CA GLU A 62 4.58 18.40 19.20
C GLU A 62 4.64 16.98 19.80
N ALA A 63 4.41 16.85 21.11
CA ALA A 63 4.37 15.55 21.79
C ALA A 63 3.14 14.71 21.40
N GLY A 64 1.98 15.35 21.20
CA GLY A 64 0.75 14.68 20.76
C GLY A 64 0.83 14.24 19.30
N LEU A 65 1.45 15.04 18.43
CA LEU A 65 1.73 14.67 17.05
C LEU A 65 2.61 13.42 16.98
N ASN A 66 3.68 13.38 17.78
CA ASN A 66 4.58 12.23 17.84
C ASN A 66 3.87 10.94 18.28
N ASP A 67 3.04 10.99 19.33
CA ASP A 67 2.25 9.84 19.77
C ASP A 67 1.22 9.40 18.72
N ALA A 68 0.58 10.35 18.02
CA ALA A 68 -0.34 10.03 16.93
C ALA A 68 0.38 9.32 15.78
N VAL A 69 1.56 9.81 15.35
CA VAL A 69 2.38 9.19 14.31
C VAL A 69 2.82 7.77 14.72
N ASP A 70 3.22 7.57 15.97
CA ASP A 70 3.66 6.25 16.47
C ASP A 70 2.50 5.24 16.55
N ARG A 71 1.30 5.70 16.93
CA ARG A 71 0.07 4.90 16.88
C ARG A 71 -0.31 4.54 15.45
N THR A 72 -0.30 5.52 14.54
CA THR A 72 -0.53 5.30 13.11
C THR A 72 0.45 4.28 12.54
N LEU A 73 1.74 4.38 12.89
CA LEU A 73 2.76 3.41 12.48
C LEU A 73 2.44 2.00 12.99
N THR A 74 1.97 1.88 14.23
CA THR A 74 1.59 0.60 14.83
C THR A 74 0.36 0.00 14.11
N THR A 75 -0.65 0.81 13.83
CA THR A 75 -1.85 0.37 13.09
C THR A 75 -1.51 -0.07 11.68
N ILE A 76 -0.72 0.72 10.94
CA ILE A 76 -0.26 0.37 9.58
C ILE A 76 0.54 -0.93 9.59
N ARG A 77 1.46 -1.11 10.54
CA ARG A 77 2.22 -2.37 10.67
C ARG A 77 1.29 -3.55 10.90
N ASN A 78 0.34 -3.44 11.84
CA ASN A 78 -0.63 -4.50 12.11
C ASN A 78 -1.49 -4.85 10.89
N ARG A 79 -1.89 -3.86 10.08
CA ARG A 79 -2.64 -4.10 8.83
C ARG A 79 -1.83 -4.86 7.81
N ILE A 80 -0.58 -4.45 7.61
CA ILE A 80 0.30 -5.07 6.62
C ILE A 80 0.66 -6.50 7.04
N ASP A 81 0.91 -6.72 8.33
CA ASP A 81 1.15 -8.06 8.88
C ASP A 81 -0.05 -8.98 8.65
N GLN A 82 -1.27 -8.48 8.85
CA GLN A 82 -2.50 -9.23 8.58
C GLN A 82 -2.79 -9.43 7.09
N PHE A 83 -2.38 -8.49 6.24
CA PHE A 83 -2.49 -8.64 4.79
C PHE A 83 -1.58 -9.76 4.27
N GLY A 84 -0.56 -10.12 5.05
CA GLY A 84 0.34 -11.22 4.73
C GLY A 84 1.40 -10.84 3.71
N VAL A 85 1.80 -9.56 3.65
CA VAL A 85 2.94 -9.14 2.81
C VAL A 85 4.19 -9.85 3.29
N ARG A 86 4.99 -10.37 2.36
CA ARG A 86 6.29 -10.95 2.65
C ARG A 86 7.28 -9.81 2.84
N GLU A 87 7.78 -9.64 4.07
CA GLU A 87 8.84 -8.69 4.44
C GLU A 87 8.49 -7.19 4.28
N PRO A 88 7.41 -6.70 4.92
CA PRO A 88 7.06 -5.30 4.85
C PRO A 88 8.06 -4.42 5.60
N THR A 89 8.35 -3.25 5.05
CA THR A 89 9.17 -2.24 5.71
C THR A 89 8.32 -1.02 6.01
N VAL A 90 8.05 -0.78 7.29
CA VAL A 90 7.36 0.42 7.78
C VAL A 90 8.32 1.22 8.64
N GLN A 91 8.70 2.41 8.17
CA GLN A 91 9.67 3.28 8.83
C GLN A 91 9.15 4.72 8.91
N ARG A 92 9.48 5.40 10.00
CA ARG A 92 9.25 6.84 10.14
C ARG A 92 10.43 7.61 9.55
N SER A 93 10.14 8.66 8.77
CA SER A 93 11.12 9.58 8.20
C SER A 93 10.67 11.02 8.47
N GLY A 94 11.12 11.60 9.59
CA GLY A 94 10.61 12.88 10.08
C GLY A 94 9.12 12.79 10.41
N ASP A 95 8.31 13.59 9.71
CA ASP A 95 6.84 13.64 9.85
C ASP A 95 6.12 12.69 8.87
N ARG A 96 6.88 11.96 8.05
CA ARG A 96 6.35 11.02 7.07
C ARG A 96 6.51 9.58 7.53
N ILE A 97 5.61 8.73 7.07
CA ILE A 97 5.67 7.28 7.24
C ILE A 97 5.94 6.67 5.87
N ILE A 98 7.08 6.00 5.74
CA ILE A 98 7.48 5.27 4.55
C ILE A 98 7.05 3.81 4.72
N VAL A 99 6.25 3.32 3.77
CA VAL A 99 5.76 1.95 3.70
C VAL A 99 6.25 1.32 2.39
N GLU A 100 6.98 0.23 2.51
CA GLU A 100 7.43 -0.59 1.37
C GLU A 100 6.80 -1.98 1.49
N LEU A 101 5.99 -2.33 0.49
CA LEU A 101 5.31 -3.62 0.38
C LEU A 101 5.92 -4.41 -0.77
N ALA A 102 6.86 -5.30 -0.46
CA ALA A 102 7.52 -6.14 -1.47
C ALA A 102 6.65 -7.34 -1.87
N GLY A 103 6.71 -7.72 -3.15
CA GLY A 103 6.03 -8.91 -3.67
C GLY A 103 4.49 -8.84 -3.64
N ILE A 104 3.90 -7.66 -3.53
CA ILE A 104 2.45 -7.47 -3.58
C ILE A 104 1.93 -7.68 -5.01
N GLN A 105 0.86 -8.46 -5.17
CA GLN A 105 0.25 -8.73 -6.49
C GLN A 105 -0.66 -7.58 -6.94
N ASP A 106 -1.38 -6.97 -5.99
CA ASP A 106 -2.33 -5.89 -6.21
C ASP A 106 -1.92 -4.65 -5.37
N PRO A 107 -1.17 -3.71 -5.97
CA PRO A 107 -0.75 -2.49 -5.28
C PRO A 107 -1.92 -1.62 -4.82
N GLU A 108 -2.98 -1.51 -5.61
CA GLU A 108 -4.14 -0.66 -5.31
C GLU A 108 -4.87 -1.17 -4.07
N ARG A 109 -5.09 -2.48 -3.97
CA ARG A 109 -5.67 -3.09 -2.77
C ARG A 109 -4.78 -2.90 -1.54
N GLY A 110 -3.47 -3.06 -1.69
CA GLY A 110 -2.51 -2.80 -0.61
C GLY A 110 -2.55 -1.35 -0.14
N LYS A 111 -2.67 -0.41 -1.07
CA LYS A 111 -2.77 1.02 -0.79
C LYS A 111 -4.04 1.32 -0.02
N ALA A 112 -5.19 0.85 -0.49
CA ALA A 112 -6.47 1.04 0.18
C ALA A 112 -6.42 0.58 1.66
N ILE A 113 -5.86 -0.60 1.92
CA ILE A 113 -5.74 -1.13 3.29
C ILE A 113 -4.84 -0.26 4.18
N VAL A 114 -3.77 0.29 3.62
CA VAL A 114 -2.84 1.15 4.37
C VAL A 114 -3.44 2.55 4.61
N THR A 115 -4.15 3.12 3.64
CA THR A 115 -4.65 4.50 3.68
C THR A 115 -6.01 4.65 4.36
N GLN A 116 -6.82 3.60 4.43
CA GLN A 116 -8.18 3.67 4.97
C GLN A 116 -8.19 4.07 6.45
N THR A 117 -8.99 5.06 6.87
CA THR A 117 -9.03 5.44 8.30
C THR A 117 -9.66 4.35 9.13
N ALA A 118 -10.72 3.71 8.62
CA ALA A 118 -11.45 2.63 9.27
C ALA A 118 -12.18 3.03 10.54
N PHE A 119 -12.73 4.25 10.57
CA PHE A 119 -13.56 4.70 11.67
C PHE A 119 -14.93 4.02 11.57
N LEU A 120 -15.13 2.99 12.40
CA LEU A 120 -16.35 2.20 12.45
C LEU A 120 -17.34 2.78 13.46
N GLU A 121 -18.59 2.96 13.05
CA GLU A 121 -19.68 3.39 13.90
C GLU A 121 -20.94 2.53 13.65
N PHE A 122 -21.67 2.27 14.73
CA PHE A 122 -22.99 1.66 14.65
C PHE A 122 -24.03 2.74 14.96
N LYS A 123 -24.76 3.19 13.95
CA LYS A 123 -25.77 4.25 14.07
C LYS A 123 -27.17 3.69 13.83
N LEU A 124 -28.18 4.31 14.42
CA LEU A 124 -29.57 3.95 14.12
C LEU A 124 -30.04 4.73 12.90
N ILE A 125 -30.78 4.07 12.02
CA ILE A 125 -31.48 4.75 10.93
C ILE A 125 -32.76 5.36 11.53
N THR A 126 -32.99 6.62 11.21
CA THR A 126 -34.18 7.37 11.62
C THR A 126 -35.40 6.89 10.84
N ASP A 127 -36.60 7.33 11.24
CA ASP A 127 -37.81 7.04 10.45
C ASP A 127 -37.88 7.86 9.14
N GLY A 128 -36.95 8.80 8.95
CA GLY A 128 -36.88 9.71 7.81
C GLY A 128 -37.92 10.83 7.83
N THR A 129 -38.81 10.89 8.81
CA THR A 129 -39.90 11.87 8.86
C THR A 129 -39.39 13.29 9.06
N GLY A 130 -38.42 13.46 9.95
CA GLY A 130 -37.79 14.75 10.22
C GLY A 130 -37.06 15.30 9.00
N PHE A 131 -36.28 14.46 8.31
CA PHE A 131 -35.59 14.86 7.08
C PHE A 131 -36.59 15.13 5.95
N ALA A 132 -37.58 14.27 5.74
CA ALA A 132 -38.60 14.46 4.70
C ALA A 132 -39.45 15.73 4.91
N ALA A 133 -39.69 16.13 6.16
CA ALA A 133 -40.34 17.41 6.47
C ALA A 133 -39.42 18.59 6.16
N ALA A 134 -38.13 18.50 6.54
CA ALA A 134 -37.13 19.52 6.28
C ALA A 134 -36.81 19.70 4.78
N LEU A 135 -37.05 18.68 3.94
CA LEU A 135 -36.80 18.76 2.49
C LEU A 135 -37.48 19.97 1.83
N THR A 136 -38.67 20.36 2.27
CA THR A 136 -39.37 21.52 1.68
C THR A 136 -38.64 22.83 2.00
N ASP A 137 -38.19 22.98 3.24
CA ASP A 137 -37.46 24.17 3.70
C ASP A 137 -36.05 24.20 3.08
N ILE A 138 -35.42 23.04 2.93
CA ILE A 138 -34.12 22.87 2.25
C ILE A 138 -34.22 23.22 0.77
N ASP A 139 -35.27 22.75 0.09
CA ASP A 139 -35.54 23.08 -1.32
C ASP A 139 -35.69 24.59 -1.52
N GLU A 140 -36.39 25.29 -0.61
CA GLU A 140 -36.55 26.75 -0.65
C GLU A 140 -35.21 27.48 -0.46
N ALA A 141 -34.39 27.05 0.51
CA ALA A 141 -33.07 27.61 0.75
C ALA A 141 -32.12 27.40 -0.44
N ILE A 142 -32.14 26.22 -1.07
CA ILE A 142 -31.32 25.95 -2.26
C ILE A 142 -31.73 26.88 -3.41
N VAL A 143 -33.03 27.10 -3.61
CA VAL A 143 -33.53 28.01 -4.65
C VAL A 143 -33.11 29.46 -4.38
N GLU A 144 -33.08 29.88 -3.11
CA GLU A 144 -32.65 31.22 -2.70
C GLU A 144 -31.15 31.46 -2.97
N VAL A 145 -30.30 30.45 -2.69
CA VAL A 145 -28.84 30.57 -2.78
C VAL A 145 -28.34 30.35 -4.20
N VAL A 146 -28.82 29.29 -4.88
CA VAL A 146 -28.36 28.88 -6.22
C VAL A 146 -29.07 29.68 -7.31
N GLY A 147 -30.28 30.16 -7.04
CA GLY A 147 -31.11 30.88 -7.99
C GLY A 147 -31.89 29.96 -8.93
N ALA A 148 -33.18 30.24 -9.12
CA ALA A 148 -34.09 29.45 -9.95
C ALA A 148 -33.62 29.30 -11.42
N GLU A 149 -32.87 30.28 -11.94
CA GLU A 149 -32.37 30.28 -13.32
C GLU A 149 -31.26 29.23 -13.54
N ASN A 150 -30.44 28.95 -12.52
CA ASN A 150 -29.35 27.98 -12.62
C ASN A 150 -29.84 26.54 -12.41
N LEU A 151 -30.95 26.36 -11.68
CA LEU A 151 -31.56 25.06 -11.40
C LEU A 151 -32.42 24.53 -12.57
N ALA A 152 -33.04 25.42 -13.35
CA ALA A 152 -33.93 25.05 -14.44
C ALA A 152 -33.23 24.52 -15.69
N VAL A 153 -31.91 24.75 -15.84
CA VAL A 153 -31.15 24.41 -17.04
C VAL A 153 -30.75 22.93 -17.10
N ASP A 154 -30.62 22.24 -15.95
CA ASP A 154 -30.21 20.82 -15.89
C ASP A 154 -31.38 19.83 -15.68
N LEU A 155 -32.47 20.23 -15.01
CA LEU A 155 -33.56 19.31 -14.61
C LEU A 155 -34.60 19.03 -15.73
N LEU A 156 -34.52 19.71 -16.87
CA LEU A 156 -35.55 19.69 -17.93
C LEU A 156 -35.01 19.36 -19.34
N ALA A 157 -33.74 18.99 -19.50
CA ALA A 157 -33.22 18.55 -20.79
C ALA A 157 -33.51 17.06 -21.01
N PRO A 158 -34.52 16.67 -21.84
CA PRO A 158 -34.54 15.30 -22.33
C PRO A 158 -33.29 15.10 -23.19
N GLU A 159 -32.51 14.06 -22.88
CA GLU A 159 -31.50 13.50 -23.78
C GLU A 159 -32.09 13.44 -25.20
N PRO A 160 -31.36 13.89 -26.24
CA PRO A 160 -31.84 13.76 -27.61
C PRO A 160 -31.97 12.26 -27.90
N VAL A 161 -33.22 11.78 -27.92
CA VAL A 161 -33.55 10.45 -28.40
C VAL A 161 -33.00 10.38 -29.83
N PRO A 162 -32.08 9.46 -30.15
CA PRO A 162 -31.58 9.35 -31.51
C PRO A 162 -32.77 9.08 -32.43
N ASP A 163 -32.91 9.91 -33.46
CA ASP A 163 -34.00 9.81 -34.42
C ASP A 163 -33.97 8.41 -35.04
N LEU A 164 -35.08 7.68 -34.95
CA LEU A 164 -35.19 6.33 -35.52
C LEU A 164 -34.98 6.33 -37.05
N SER A 165 -35.01 7.50 -37.70
CA SER A 165 -34.60 7.65 -39.09
C SER A 165 -33.11 7.41 -39.34
N ASP A 166 -32.24 7.65 -38.36
CA ASP A 166 -30.78 7.55 -38.53
C ASP A 166 -30.26 6.11 -38.47
N LEU A 167 -31.11 5.16 -38.06
CA LEU A 167 -30.83 3.72 -38.07
C LEU A 167 -31.39 2.98 -39.30
N LEU A 168 -32.02 3.69 -40.24
CA LEU A 168 -32.69 3.11 -41.42
C LEU A 168 -32.02 3.45 -42.75
N GLU A 169 -30.70 3.64 -42.80
CA GLU A 169 -29.94 3.68 -44.05
C GLU A 169 -28.92 2.54 -44.18
N ALA A 170 -29.41 1.38 -44.63
CA ALA A 170 -28.67 0.43 -45.46
C ALA A 170 -29.64 -0.44 -46.29
N PRO A 171 -29.22 -0.95 -47.47
CA PRO A 171 -30.08 -0.98 -48.65
C PRO A 171 -30.91 -2.26 -48.83
N ALA A 172 -31.89 -2.12 -49.72
CA ALA A 172 -32.94 -3.03 -50.12
C ALA A 172 -32.53 -4.47 -50.53
N ALA A 173 -33.40 -5.41 -50.16
CA ALA A 173 -33.74 -6.60 -50.95
C ALA A 173 -35.22 -6.96 -50.71
N GLU A 174 -36.01 -7.06 -51.78
CA GLU A 174 -37.46 -7.35 -51.81
C GLU A 174 -37.80 -8.87 -51.70
N PRO A 175 -39.06 -9.35 -51.91
CA PRO A 175 -40.14 -9.37 -50.91
C PRO A 175 -40.78 -10.78 -50.77
N GLY A 176 -41.61 -10.98 -49.74
CA GLY A 176 -42.38 -12.20 -49.53
C GLY A 176 -43.66 -11.94 -48.76
N THR A 177 -44.74 -11.80 -49.53
CA THR A 177 -46.19 -11.87 -49.25
C THR A 177 -46.63 -12.58 -47.96
N ASP A 178 -47.55 -11.96 -47.18
CA ASP A 178 -48.95 -12.40 -47.14
C ASP A 178 -49.87 -11.52 -46.26
N ALA A 179 -50.94 -11.06 -46.91
CA ALA A 179 -52.32 -10.76 -46.49
C ALA A 179 -52.71 -10.48 -45.01
N LEU A 180 -53.16 -9.22 -44.80
CA LEU A 180 -54.40 -8.69 -44.14
C LEU A 180 -55.60 -9.67 -43.92
N PRO A 181 -56.72 -9.29 -43.23
CA PRO A 181 -57.09 -7.97 -42.63
C PRO A 181 -57.81 -7.96 -41.25
N ASP A 182 -57.94 -6.73 -40.72
CA ASP A 182 -59.07 -6.04 -40.05
C ASP A 182 -60.19 -6.79 -39.32
N THR A 183 -60.44 -6.31 -38.09
CA THR A 183 -61.76 -5.93 -37.51
C THR A 183 -61.52 -4.98 -36.33
N ALA A 184 -62.35 -4.02 -35.92
CA ALA A 184 -63.46 -3.27 -36.49
C ALA A 184 -63.78 -2.14 -35.48
N SER A 185 -64.09 -0.96 -36.02
CA SER A 185 -64.76 0.19 -35.41
C SER A 185 -65.89 -0.14 -34.42
N GLY A 186 -65.99 0.65 -33.34
CA GLY A 186 -67.22 0.84 -32.56
C GLY A 186 -67.28 2.24 -31.94
N ALA A 187 -68.11 3.11 -32.50
CA ALA A 187 -68.44 4.45 -32.02
C ALA A 187 -69.83 4.46 -31.34
N ALA A 188 -69.99 5.31 -30.32
CA ALA A 188 -71.21 6.01 -29.84
C ALA A 188 -70.92 6.47 -28.40
N ASP A 189 -70.73 7.75 -28.07
CA ASP A 189 -71.61 8.93 -28.17
C ASP A 189 -72.80 8.89 -27.18
N THR A 190 -72.70 9.68 -26.10
CA THR A 190 -73.83 10.26 -25.37
C THR A 190 -73.44 11.60 -24.76
N VAL A 191 -74.14 12.64 -25.20
CA VAL A 191 -74.07 14.06 -24.79
C VAL A 191 -75.18 14.38 -23.78
N GLY A 192 -74.90 15.36 -22.90
CA GLY A 192 -75.89 16.24 -22.25
C GLY A 192 -75.70 16.37 -20.73
N ASP A 193 -75.78 17.53 -20.09
CA ASP A 193 -75.94 18.92 -20.53
C ASP A 193 -75.65 19.85 -19.31
N ALA A 194 -74.95 20.95 -19.62
CA ALA A 194 -74.94 22.32 -19.10
C ALA A 194 -75.14 22.72 -17.61
N GLY A 195 -74.31 23.72 -17.26
CA GLY A 195 -74.54 24.76 -16.26
C GLY A 195 -73.48 25.86 -16.44
N GLU A 196 -73.78 26.87 -17.27
CA GLU A 196 -72.97 28.09 -17.47
C GLU A 196 -72.90 28.94 -16.19
N THR A 197 -71.76 29.62 -15.95
CA THR A 197 -71.66 31.10 -15.93
C THR A 197 -70.24 31.55 -15.55
N GLY A 198 -69.71 32.54 -16.28
CA GLY A 198 -68.67 33.46 -15.77
C GLY A 198 -67.47 33.66 -16.70
N ASP A 199 -67.60 34.56 -17.67
CA ASP A 199 -66.46 35.30 -18.23
C ASP A 199 -65.86 36.18 -17.12
N ASP A 200 -64.56 36.09 -16.85
CA ASP A 200 -63.74 37.16 -16.27
C ASP A 200 -62.22 36.91 -16.54
N ASP A 201 -61.64 37.83 -17.32
CA ASP A 201 -60.25 38.37 -17.36
C ASP A 201 -59.02 37.45 -17.12
N PRO A 202 -58.01 37.41 -18.04
CA PRO A 202 -56.79 36.64 -17.88
C PRO A 202 -55.76 37.43 -17.06
N SER A 203 -55.90 37.42 -15.75
CA SER A 203 -54.83 37.84 -14.83
C SER A 203 -55.08 37.30 -13.43
N ALA A 204 -54.88 36.00 -13.26
CA ALA A 204 -54.64 35.39 -11.97
C ALA A 204 -53.37 34.55 -12.09
N GLU A 205 -52.36 34.95 -11.34
CA GLU A 205 -51.05 34.33 -11.23
C GLU A 205 -51.18 32.81 -11.11
N THR A 206 -50.62 32.07 -12.07
CA THR A 206 -50.25 30.68 -11.85
C THR A 206 -49.36 30.68 -10.61
N PRO A 207 -49.66 29.89 -9.55
CA PRO A 207 -48.75 29.79 -8.42
C PRO A 207 -47.39 29.42 -8.99
N ALA A 208 -46.36 30.24 -8.72
CA ALA A 208 -45.00 29.92 -9.11
C ALA A 208 -44.75 28.45 -8.76
N ALA A 209 -44.44 27.63 -9.77
CA ALA A 209 -44.21 26.22 -9.56
C ALA A 209 -43.12 26.11 -8.47
N VAL A 210 -43.50 25.62 -7.29
CA VAL A 210 -42.58 25.50 -6.16
C VAL A 210 -41.49 24.53 -6.61
N LEU A 211 -40.32 25.08 -6.96
CA LEU A 211 -39.17 24.30 -7.39
C LEU A 211 -38.72 23.44 -6.20
N ARG A 212 -38.60 22.14 -6.43
CA ARG A 212 -38.16 21.15 -5.44
C ARG A 212 -36.92 20.42 -5.95
N PRO A 213 -35.78 21.13 -6.07
CA PRO A 213 -34.60 20.61 -6.76
C PRO A 213 -34.05 19.34 -6.08
N LEU A 214 -33.94 19.33 -4.75
CA LEU A 214 -33.45 18.17 -4.00
C LEU A 214 -34.55 17.11 -3.86
N GLY A 215 -35.79 17.54 -3.57
CA GLY A 215 -36.93 16.63 -3.41
C GLY A 215 -37.31 15.82 -4.66
N THR A 216 -36.97 16.30 -5.86
CA THR A 216 -37.20 15.56 -7.12
C THR A 216 -36.12 14.53 -7.42
N LEU A 217 -34.87 14.80 -7.00
CA LEU A 217 -33.75 13.88 -7.16
C LEU A 217 -33.78 12.75 -6.12
N LEU A 218 -34.28 13.02 -4.92
CA LEU A 218 -34.39 12.03 -3.86
C LEU A 218 -35.69 11.24 -3.95
N ARG A 219 -35.58 9.94 -4.23
CA ARG A 219 -36.70 8.99 -4.21
C ARG A 219 -36.68 8.20 -2.92
N GLN A 220 -37.83 7.71 -2.46
CA GLN A 220 -37.87 6.86 -1.28
C GLN A 220 -37.26 5.47 -1.57
N GLY A 221 -36.33 5.03 -0.71
CA GLY A 221 -35.62 3.76 -0.82
C GLY A 221 -36.32 2.57 -0.13
N GLU A 222 -35.58 1.48 0.06
CA GLU A 222 -36.07 0.20 0.61
C GLU A 222 -36.12 0.22 2.16
N GLY A 223 -36.74 1.26 2.73
CA GLY A 223 -36.94 1.42 4.17
C GLY A 223 -37.20 2.86 4.61
N PRO A 224 -37.72 3.06 5.83
CA PRO A 224 -37.82 4.39 6.42
C PRO A 224 -36.41 4.98 6.64
N GLY A 225 -36.25 6.28 6.39
CA GLY A 225 -34.96 6.97 6.50
C GLY A 225 -33.93 6.62 5.41
N ILE A 226 -34.32 5.90 4.35
CA ILE A 226 -33.46 5.58 3.22
C ILE A 226 -34.01 6.27 1.97
N PHE A 227 -33.14 6.99 1.26
CA PHE A 227 -33.46 7.70 0.02
C PHE A 227 -32.55 7.19 -1.10
N LEU A 228 -33.01 7.28 -2.34
CA LEU A 228 -32.29 6.90 -3.55
C LEU A 228 -32.04 8.16 -4.36
N ALA A 229 -30.77 8.43 -4.66
CA ALA A 229 -30.36 9.48 -5.57
C ALA A 229 -29.76 8.85 -6.84
N PRO A 230 -30.06 9.35 -8.05
CA PRO A 230 -29.35 8.92 -9.25
C PRO A 230 -27.85 9.15 -9.11
N THR A 231 -27.02 8.17 -9.46
CA THR A 231 -25.56 8.24 -9.25
C THR A 231 -24.92 9.46 -9.93
N GLN A 232 -25.45 9.86 -11.09
CA GLN A 232 -24.99 11.03 -11.84
C GLN A 232 -25.21 12.37 -11.11
N ASP A 233 -26.22 12.44 -10.23
CA ASP A 233 -26.63 13.67 -9.54
C ASP A 233 -26.06 13.76 -8.10
N VAL A 234 -25.39 12.70 -7.62
CA VAL A 234 -24.79 12.65 -6.28
C VAL A 234 -23.81 13.81 -6.02
N PRO A 235 -22.88 14.17 -6.93
CA PRO A 235 -21.95 15.28 -6.67
C PRO A 235 -22.66 16.61 -6.46
N THR A 236 -23.73 16.86 -7.23
CA THR A 236 -24.57 18.05 -7.11
C THR A 236 -25.31 18.08 -5.78
N ILE A 237 -25.86 16.93 -5.37
CA ILE A 237 -26.54 16.79 -4.07
C ILE A 237 -25.56 17.01 -2.91
N GLU A 238 -24.34 16.47 -3.00
CA GLU A 238 -23.30 16.69 -1.99
C GLU A 238 -22.93 18.17 -1.86
N GLU A 239 -22.81 18.89 -2.98
CA GLU A 239 -22.55 20.32 -2.98
C GLU A 239 -23.68 21.11 -2.31
N TRP A 240 -24.94 20.78 -2.60
CA TRP A 240 -26.09 21.43 -1.97
C TRP A 240 -26.21 21.13 -0.48
N LEU A 241 -25.99 19.88 -0.07
CA LEU A 241 -26.02 19.47 1.34
C LEU A 241 -24.84 20.07 2.13
N ALA A 242 -23.75 20.46 1.47
CA ALA A 242 -22.61 21.13 2.09
C ALA A 242 -22.83 22.63 2.32
N LEU A 243 -23.89 23.24 1.77
CA LEU A 243 -24.19 24.66 1.95
C LEU A 243 -24.49 24.97 3.43
N PRO A 244 -23.92 26.05 4.00
CA PRO A 244 -24.17 26.42 5.40
C PRO A 244 -25.65 26.65 5.72
N GLU A 245 -26.42 27.26 4.79
CA GLU A 245 -27.85 27.48 4.99
C GLU A 245 -28.63 26.15 5.07
N VAL A 246 -28.21 25.14 4.30
CA VAL A 246 -28.84 23.81 4.31
C VAL A 246 -28.48 23.04 5.58
N GLN A 247 -27.23 23.16 6.05
CA GLN A 247 -26.80 22.52 7.30
C GLN A 247 -27.55 23.04 8.53
N GLU A 248 -27.94 24.32 8.57
CA GLU A 248 -28.74 24.87 9.67
C GLU A 248 -30.20 24.36 9.69
N LEU A 249 -30.72 23.96 8.54
CA LEU A 249 -32.09 23.44 8.37
C LEU A 249 -32.18 21.93 8.61
N LEU A 250 -31.05 21.22 8.65
CA LEU A 250 -31.04 19.81 9.01
C LEU A 250 -31.49 19.63 10.47
N PRO A 251 -32.34 18.62 10.76
CA PRO A 251 -32.69 18.31 12.14
C PRO A 251 -31.44 18.01 12.96
N ARG A 252 -31.33 18.61 14.15
CA ARG A 252 -30.11 18.51 14.98
C ARG A 252 -29.68 17.09 15.30
N ASP A 253 -30.62 16.15 15.39
CA ASP A 253 -30.32 14.77 15.77
C ASP A 253 -30.09 13.85 14.55
N VAL A 254 -29.92 14.41 13.34
CA VAL A 254 -29.85 13.64 12.07
C VAL A 254 -28.61 13.99 11.27
N GLU A 255 -27.86 12.95 10.90
CA GLU A 255 -26.76 13.01 9.93
C GLU A 255 -27.11 12.23 8.67
N LEU A 256 -26.61 12.70 7.53
CA LEU A 256 -26.80 12.06 6.24
C LEU A 256 -25.51 11.38 5.80
N HIS A 257 -25.58 10.08 5.52
CA HIS A 257 -24.43 9.31 5.05
C HIS A 257 -24.79 8.54 3.78
N TRP A 258 -23.89 8.56 2.80
CA TRP A 258 -24.07 7.81 1.56
C TRP A 258 -23.74 6.32 1.75
N GLY A 259 -24.41 5.48 0.97
CA GLY A 259 -24.03 4.09 0.78
C GLY A 259 -22.66 3.95 0.11
N SER A 260 -22.07 2.78 0.31
CA SER A 260 -20.81 2.37 -0.32
C SER A 260 -21.01 1.73 -1.70
N GLU A 261 -22.20 1.21 -2.00
CA GLU A 261 -22.49 0.49 -3.25
C GLU A 261 -23.63 1.12 -4.05
N GLU A 262 -23.49 1.04 -5.37
CA GLU A 262 -24.49 1.47 -6.35
C GLU A 262 -25.57 0.39 -6.56
N LYS A 263 -26.84 0.80 -6.59
CA LYS A 263 -27.99 -0.06 -6.87
C LYS A 263 -28.56 0.22 -8.25
N GLY A 264 -28.59 -0.82 -9.09
CA GLY A 264 -29.31 -0.79 -10.37
C GLY A 264 -30.82 -0.96 -10.16
N VAL A 265 -31.61 0.09 -10.44
CA VAL A 265 -33.08 0.06 -10.36
C VAL A 265 -33.67 0.52 -11.69
N ALA A 266 -34.46 -0.35 -12.33
CA ALA A 266 -35.17 -0.05 -13.58
C ALA A 266 -34.29 0.50 -14.72
N GLY A 267 -33.03 0.04 -14.83
CA GLY A 267 -32.10 0.44 -15.89
C GLY A 267 -31.28 1.70 -15.59
N ALA A 268 -31.51 2.36 -14.45
CA ALA A 268 -30.70 3.47 -13.96
C ALA A 268 -29.96 3.07 -12.68
N THR A 269 -28.82 3.71 -12.43
CA THR A 269 -28.00 3.46 -11.25
C THR A 269 -28.26 4.51 -10.18
N TYR A 270 -28.47 4.06 -8.96
CA TYR A 270 -28.76 4.91 -7.81
C TYR A 270 -27.75 4.65 -6.68
N LEU A 271 -27.51 5.67 -5.87
CA LEU A 271 -26.83 5.57 -4.60
C LEU A 271 -27.83 5.79 -3.46
N GLU A 272 -27.72 5.02 -2.38
CA GLU A 272 -28.59 5.19 -1.22
C GLU A 272 -28.05 6.26 -0.28
N LEU A 273 -28.92 7.18 0.15
CA LEU A 273 -28.67 8.16 1.19
C LEU A 273 -29.41 7.73 2.46
N TYR A 274 -28.69 7.63 3.57
CA TYR A 274 -29.22 7.17 4.85
C TYR A 274 -29.31 8.34 5.82
N ALA A 275 -30.50 8.56 6.38
CA ALA A 275 -30.72 9.49 7.49
C ALA A 275 -30.49 8.76 8.81
N LEU A 276 -29.33 8.98 9.42
CA LEU A 276 -28.86 8.34 10.64
C LEU A 276 -29.01 9.27 11.85
N GLU A 277 -29.15 8.71 13.04
CA GLU A 277 -29.01 9.48 14.28
C GLU A 277 -27.56 10.00 14.42
N GLU A 278 -27.38 11.24 14.86
CA GLU A 278 -26.05 11.84 15.06
C GLU A 278 -25.19 11.00 16.03
N ASP A 279 -25.76 10.65 17.18
CA ASP A 279 -25.09 9.88 18.22
C ASP A 279 -24.95 8.38 17.86
N PRO A 280 -23.73 7.82 17.76
CA PRO A 280 -23.55 6.40 17.53
C PRO A 280 -23.88 5.57 18.77
N LEU A 281 -24.51 4.40 18.58
CA LEU A 281 -24.74 3.42 19.64
C LEU A 281 -23.42 2.93 20.24
N VAL A 282 -22.46 2.65 19.36
CA VAL A 282 -21.12 2.24 19.73
C VAL A 282 -20.16 2.45 18.57
N THR A 283 -18.90 2.66 18.90
CA THR A 283 -17.79 2.93 17.98
C THR A 283 -16.79 1.77 17.94
N GLY A 284 -15.98 1.73 16.89
CA GLY A 284 -15.00 0.68 16.60
C GLY A 284 -13.86 0.56 17.62
N ASP A 285 -13.59 1.59 18.41
CA ASP A 285 -12.63 1.54 19.54
C ASP A 285 -13.00 0.49 20.60
N ARG A 286 -14.26 0.05 20.60
CA ARG A 286 -14.77 -0.99 21.51
C ARG A 286 -14.78 -2.38 20.91
N LEU A 287 -14.23 -2.57 19.70
CA LEU A 287 -14.00 -3.87 19.11
C LEU A 287 -12.82 -4.57 19.80
N ALA A 288 -12.97 -5.86 20.09
CA ALA A 288 -11.91 -6.71 20.61
C ALA A 288 -11.24 -7.51 19.50
N ASP A 289 -12.02 -7.99 18.53
CA ASP A 289 -11.53 -8.74 17.37
C ASP A 289 -12.56 -8.71 16.24
N ALA A 290 -12.10 -8.89 15.01
CA ALA A 290 -12.93 -9.20 13.85
C ALA A 290 -12.52 -10.59 13.34
N GLY A 291 -13.45 -11.54 13.36
CA GLY A 291 -13.21 -12.90 12.93
C GLY A 291 -13.01 -13.02 11.41
N PRO A 292 -12.64 -14.20 10.90
CA PRO A 292 -12.45 -14.40 9.48
C PRO A 292 -13.77 -14.21 8.73
N ALA A 293 -13.73 -13.46 7.63
CA ALA A 293 -14.88 -13.31 6.76
C ALA A 293 -15.31 -14.67 6.18
N SER A 294 -16.60 -14.91 6.11
CA SER A 294 -17.18 -16.14 5.59
C SER A 294 -18.43 -15.82 4.76
N ARG A 295 -19.04 -16.84 4.15
CA ARG A 295 -20.34 -16.68 3.49
C ARG A 295 -21.43 -17.27 4.37
N ASP A 296 -22.53 -16.55 4.49
CA ASP A 296 -23.73 -17.07 5.13
C ASP A 296 -24.23 -18.30 4.34
N PRO A 297 -24.39 -19.47 4.97
CA PRO A 297 -24.89 -20.67 4.31
C PRO A 297 -26.30 -20.53 3.72
N THR A 298 -27.11 -19.55 4.18
CA THR A 298 -28.50 -19.39 3.74
C THR A 298 -28.62 -18.48 2.52
N PHE A 299 -28.05 -17.28 2.60
CA PHE A 299 -28.20 -16.25 1.57
C PHE A 299 -26.96 -16.09 0.69
N ASN A 300 -25.90 -16.87 0.94
CA ASN A 300 -24.61 -16.81 0.25
C ASN A 300 -23.94 -15.42 0.28
N ARG A 301 -24.33 -14.58 1.26
CA ARG A 301 -23.82 -13.21 1.44
C ARG A 301 -22.50 -13.23 2.22
N PRO A 302 -21.52 -12.38 1.90
CA PRO A 302 -20.33 -12.22 2.73
C PRO A 302 -20.71 -11.66 4.11
N ILE A 303 -20.16 -12.26 5.16
CA ILE A 303 -20.35 -11.84 6.54
C ILE A 303 -19.01 -11.69 7.24
N VAL A 304 -18.90 -10.66 8.08
CA VAL A 304 -17.75 -10.39 8.94
C VAL A 304 -18.19 -10.52 10.40
N PRO A 305 -17.89 -11.64 11.06
CA PRO A 305 -18.17 -11.78 12.48
C PRO A 305 -17.24 -10.86 13.28
N PHE A 306 -17.74 -10.25 14.34
CA PHE A 306 -16.92 -9.43 15.23
C PHE A 306 -17.24 -9.69 16.70
N GLU A 307 -16.26 -9.42 17.55
CA GLU A 307 -16.39 -9.53 18.98
C GLU A 307 -16.02 -8.20 19.63
N MET A 308 -16.90 -7.71 20.49
CA MET A 308 -16.70 -6.48 21.25
C MET A 308 -15.95 -6.74 22.55
N THR A 309 -15.32 -5.70 23.07
CA THR A 309 -14.76 -5.69 24.42
C THR A 309 -15.85 -5.90 25.48
N ARG A 310 -15.45 -6.26 26.72
CA ARG A 310 -16.42 -6.42 27.83
C ARG A 310 -17.22 -5.15 28.11
N GLN A 311 -16.60 -3.97 27.93
CA GLN A 311 -17.27 -2.69 28.07
C GLN A 311 -18.18 -2.39 26.88
N GLY A 312 -17.67 -2.59 25.65
CA GLY A 312 -18.42 -2.41 24.41
C GLY A 312 -19.71 -3.22 24.36
N GLY A 313 -19.63 -4.52 24.67
CA GLY A 313 -20.81 -5.39 24.65
C GLY A 313 -21.90 -4.99 25.65
N ARG A 314 -21.58 -4.30 26.75
CA ARG A 314 -22.60 -3.77 27.69
C ARG A 314 -23.31 -2.53 27.14
N ILE A 315 -22.56 -1.67 26.44
CA ILE A 315 -23.11 -0.48 25.78
C ILE A 315 -24.00 -0.93 24.63
N PHE A 316 -23.49 -1.84 23.80
CA PHE A 316 -24.21 -2.41 22.66
C PHE A 316 -25.48 -3.17 23.07
N LEU A 317 -25.42 -3.95 24.16
CA LEU A 317 -26.59 -4.60 24.74
C LEU A 317 -27.66 -3.60 25.16
N ARG A 318 -27.28 -2.55 25.88
CA ARG A 318 -28.24 -1.53 26.34
C ARG A 318 -28.83 -0.75 25.16
N GLY A 319 -27.99 -0.39 24.19
CA GLY A 319 -28.40 0.32 22.98
C GLY A 319 -29.37 -0.49 22.13
N THR A 320 -29.11 -1.78 21.95
CA THR A 320 -29.99 -2.65 21.14
C THR A 320 -31.27 -3.06 21.87
N GLN A 321 -31.24 -3.22 23.21
CA GLN A 321 -32.43 -3.52 24.02
C GLN A 321 -33.54 -2.46 23.88
N GLY A 322 -33.17 -1.18 23.80
CA GLY A 322 -34.13 -0.09 23.64
C GLY A 322 -34.64 0.11 22.21
N ASN A 323 -34.00 -0.52 21.22
CA ASN A 323 -34.19 -0.23 19.79
C ASN A 323 -34.55 -1.48 18.97
N ILE A 324 -35.18 -2.48 19.60
CA ILE A 324 -35.64 -3.70 18.92
C ILE A 324 -36.65 -3.33 17.83
N GLY A 325 -36.46 -3.86 16.63
CA GLY A 325 -37.27 -3.59 15.44
C GLY A 325 -36.82 -2.40 14.60
N ARG A 326 -35.85 -1.61 15.08
CA ARG A 326 -35.26 -0.49 14.30
C ARG A 326 -34.12 -0.98 13.42
N ASN A 327 -33.82 -0.22 12.37
CA ASN A 327 -32.70 -0.47 11.48
C ASN A 327 -31.43 0.15 12.07
N MET A 328 -30.36 -0.63 12.12
CA MET A 328 -29.03 -0.19 12.54
C MET A 328 -28.11 -0.21 11.33
N ALA A 329 -27.52 0.93 11.01
CA ALA A 329 -26.50 1.09 9.99
C ALA A 329 -25.12 0.84 10.59
N ILE A 330 -24.25 0.28 9.75
CA ILE A 330 -22.84 0.08 10.01
C ILE A 330 -22.12 1.05 9.10
N VAL A 331 -21.54 2.09 9.70
CA VAL A 331 -20.87 3.19 9.00
C VAL A 331 -19.37 3.00 9.13
N LEU A 332 -18.67 3.13 8.02
CA LEU A 332 -17.22 3.11 7.96
C LEU A 332 -16.76 4.32 7.16
N ASP A 333 -15.96 5.19 7.78
CA ASP A 333 -15.43 6.41 7.16
C ASP A 333 -16.53 7.26 6.49
N ASN A 334 -17.63 7.52 7.23
CA ASN A 334 -18.81 8.27 6.78
C ASN A 334 -19.56 7.66 5.59
N ARG A 335 -19.38 6.35 5.32
CA ARG A 335 -20.17 5.62 4.33
C ARG A 335 -20.84 4.40 4.95
N VAL A 336 -22.11 4.20 4.62
CA VAL A 336 -22.88 3.05 5.09
C VAL A 336 -22.43 1.80 4.35
N GLN A 337 -21.82 0.87 5.09
CA GLN A 337 -21.34 -0.42 4.61
C GLN A 337 -22.43 -1.48 4.63
N SER A 338 -23.40 -1.39 5.53
CA SER A 338 -24.63 -2.18 5.48
C SER A 338 -25.60 -1.73 6.58
N TYR A 339 -26.82 -2.28 6.56
CA TYR A 339 -27.78 -2.10 7.63
C TYR A 339 -28.54 -3.39 7.92
N ALA A 340 -29.01 -3.54 9.16
CA ALA A 340 -29.80 -4.68 9.58
C ALA A 340 -30.85 -4.29 10.62
N VAL A 341 -31.94 -5.03 10.67
CA VAL A 341 -32.99 -4.86 11.69
C VAL A 341 -32.54 -5.52 12.99
N ILE A 342 -32.62 -4.79 14.10
CA ILE A 342 -32.33 -5.33 15.44
C ILE A 342 -33.46 -6.28 15.84
N ARG A 343 -33.26 -7.59 15.66
CA ARG A 343 -34.26 -8.62 16.01
C ARG A 343 -34.29 -8.98 17.50
N GLY A 344 -33.23 -8.66 18.22
CA GLY A 344 -33.08 -8.97 19.63
C GLY A 344 -31.84 -8.28 20.22
N PRO A 345 -31.65 -8.39 21.55
CA PRO A 345 -30.50 -7.81 22.23
C PRO A 345 -29.19 -8.42 21.71
N LEU A 346 -28.25 -7.58 21.30
CA LEU A 346 -26.92 -8.00 20.87
C LEU A 346 -25.91 -7.76 22.00
N GLU A 347 -25.18 -8.80 22.40
CA GLU A 347 -24.21 -8.72 23.48
C GLU A 347 -22.79 -8.43 22.97
N ARG A 348 -21.87 -9.40 23.11
CA ARG A 348 -20.47 -9.27 22.72
C ARG A 348 -20.20 -9.68 21.28
N ARG A 349 -20.99 -10.59 20.73
CA ARG A 349 -20.75 -11.19 19.41
C ARG A 349 -21.89 -10.81 18.49
N ALA A 350 -21.53 -10.31 17.32
CA ALA A 350 -22.43 -9.98 16.25
C ALA A 350 -21.71 -10.19 14.92
N GLN A 351 -22.44 -10.00 13.82
CA GLN A 351 -21.91 -10.13 12.48
C GLN A 351 -22.35 -8.94 11.65
N ILE A 352 -21.43 -8.44 10.83
CA ILE A 352 -21.72 -7.48 9.77
C ILE A 352 -22.07 -8.31 8.53
N GLU A 353 -23.26 -8.10 7.98
CA GLU A 353 -23.66 -8.68 6.70
C GLU A 353 -23.44 -7.63 5.62
N LEU A 354 -22.64 -7.93 4.60
CA LEU A 354 -22.44 -6.99 3.47
C LEU A 354 -23.65 -7.03 2.53
N GLN A 355 -23.78 -6.03 1.67
CA GLN A 355 -24.87 -5.97 0.69
C GLN A 355 -24.86 -7.15 -0.30
N PRO A 356 -26.02 -7.43 -0.95
CA PRO A 356 -26.09 -8.41 -2.02
C PRO A 356 -25.24 -7.98 -3.23
N GLY A 357 -24.15 -8.68 -3.50
CA GLY A 357 -23.23 -8.39 -4.61
C GLY A 357 -21.78 -8.32 -4.19
N ALA A 358 -21.54 -7.94 -2.93
CA ALA A 358 -20.21 -7.84 -2.35
C ALA A 358 -19.38 -9.14 -2.51
N SER A 359 -18.09 -8.96 -2.75
CA SER A 359 -17.16 -10.06 -2.89
C SER A 359 -16.74 -10.61 -1.52
N LEU A 360 -16.32 -11.88 -1.47
CA LEU A 360 -15.71 -12.42 -0.25
C LEU A 360 -14.40 -11.68 0.08
N GLN A 361 -13.74 -11.11 -0.94
CA GLN A 361 -12.48 -10.39 -0.78
C GLN A 361 -12.68 -9.07 -0.05
N GLU A 362 -13.71 -8.29 -0.40
CA GLU A 362 -14.09 -7.06 0.32
C GLU A 362 -14.39 -7.34 1.79
N ALA A 363 -15.12 -8.42 2.09
CA ALA A 363 -15.39 -8.80 3.47
C ALA A 363 -14.11 -9.17 4.25
N GLN A 364 -13.15 -9.82 3.59
CA GLN A 364 -11.84 -10.11 4.19
C GLN A 364 -11.04 -8.83 4.47
N ASP A 365 -11.07 -7.88 3.53
CA ASP A 365 -10.38 -6.60 3.65
C ASP A 365 -10.98 -5.76 4.77
N LEU A 366 -12.32 -5.71 4.85
CA LEU A 366 -13.03 -5.09 5.96
C LEU A 366 -12.66 -5.75 7.29
N ALA A 367 -12.67 -7.08 7.38
CA ALA A 367 -12.31 -7.80 8.61
C ALA A 367 -10.87 -7.48 9.06
N LEU A 368 -9.93 -7.41 8.12
CA LEU A 368 -8.54 -7.06 8.37
C LEU A 368 -8.42 -5.65 8.94
N VAL A 369 -9.08 -4.69 8.28
CA VAL A 369 -9.06 -3.28 8.63
C VAL A 369 -9.68 -3.05 10.02
N LEU A 370 -10.82 -3.71 10.30
CA LEU A 370 -11.48 -3.67 11.61
C LEU A 370 -10.64 -4.31 12.72
N ARG A 371 -9.93 -5.42 12.44
CA ARG A 371 -9.07 -6.08 13.43
C ARG A 371 -7.84 -5.23 13.78
N ALA A 372 -7.28 -4.54 12.79
CA ALA A 372 -6.13 -3.67 13.02
C ALA A 372 -6.47 -2.37 13.74
N GLY A 373 -7.73 -1.91 13.61
CA GLY A 373 -8.25 -0.72 14.26
C GLY A 373 -8.21 0.54 13.38
N ALA A 374 -8.87 1.59 13.86
CA ALA A 374 -8.94 2.89 13.19
C ALA A 374 -7.61 3.65 13.27
N LEU A 375 -7.30 4.43 12.23
CA LEU A 375 -6.22 5.41 12.29
C LEU A 375 -6.61 6.56 13.21
N PRO A 376 -5.70 7.02 14.09
CA PRO A 376 -5.99 8.13 15.00
C PRO A 376 -6.15 9.47 14.27
N MET A 377 -5.58 9.59 13.07
CA MET A 377 -5.62 10.79 12.21
C MET A 377 -5.67 10.35 10.74
N PRO A 378 -6.33 11.13 9.86
CA PRO A 378 -6.28 10.89 8.43
C PRO A 378 -4.85 11.03 7.90
N ILE A 379 -4.53 10.25 6.86
CA ILE A 379 -3.23 10.29 6.20
C ILE A 379 -3.42 10.53 4.71
N SER A 380 -2.48 11.27 4.12
CA SER A 380 -2.43 11.54 2.69
C SER A 380 -1.22 10.85 2.06
N VAL A 381 -1.36 10.42 0.81
CA VAL A 381 -0.26 9.82 0.05
C VAL A 381 0.50 10.95 -0.65
N VAL A 382 1.77 11.14 -0.29
CA VAL A 382 2.65 12.18 -0.87
C VAL A 382 3.41 11.66 -2.08
N GLU A 383 3.92 10.43 -1.97
CA GLU A 383 4.64 9.77 -3.07
C GLU A 383 4.17 8.31 -3.16
N GLU A 384 3.87 7.88 -4.37
CA GLU A 384 3.57 6.50 -4.70
C GLU A 384 4.51 6.03 -5.80
N ARG A 385 5.15 4.88 -5.61
CA ARG A 385 5.97 4.25 -6.63
C ARG A 385 5.72 2.76 -6.67
N ASN A 386 5.19 2.30 -7.80
CA ASN A 386 4.93 0.90 -8.07
C ASN A 386 6.03 0.36 -8.99
N VAL A 387 6.70 -0.71 -8.55
CA VAL A 387 7.73 -1.40 -9.34
C VAL A 387 7.20 -2.79 -9.67
N SER A 388 7.11 -3.12 -10.96
CA SER A 388 6.67 -4.46 -11.34
C SER A 388 7.77 -5.51 -11.07
N ALA A 389 7.36 -6.73 -10.70
CA ALA A 389 8.29 -7.83 -10.49
C ALA A 389 9.13 -8.17 -11.75
N SER A 390 8.59 -7.92 -12.95
CA SER A 390 9.27 -8.17 -14.23
C SER A 390 10.51 -7.28 -14.44
N LEU A 391 10.41 -6.00 -14.06
CA LEU A 391 11.54 -5.04 -14.10
C LEU A 391 12.66 -5.46 -13.15
N GLY A 392 12.31 -6.03 -12.00
CA GLY A 392 13.26 -6.61 -11.05
C GLY A 392 13.96 -7.84 -11.61
N GLU A 393 13.22 -8.79 -12.19
CA GLU A 393 13.82 -10.02 -12.75
C GLU A 393 14.83 -9.72 -13.87
N ASP A 394 14.51 -8.81 -14.78
CA ASP A 394 15.41 -8.41 -15.86
C ASP A 394 16.67 -7.74 -15.31
N SER A 395 16.52 -6.89 -14.30
CA SER A 395 17.64 -6.23 -13.63
C SER A 395 18.55 -7.23 -12.91
N ILE A 396 17.98 -8.21 -12.21
CA ILE A 396 18.73 -9.31 -11.58
C ILE A 396 19.50 -10.10 -12.64
N ARG A 397 18.84 -10.41 -13.76
CA ARG A 397 19.45 -11.19 -14.84
C ARG A 397 20.64 -10.48 -15.45
N GLN A 398 20.49 -9.20 -15.80
CA GLN A 398 21.57 -8.38 -16.35
C GLN A 398 22.68 -8.16 -15.32
N GLY A 399 22.32 -7.87 -14.06
CA GLY A 399 23.26 -7.72 -12.94
C GLY A 399 24.09 -8.99 -12.71
N ARG A 400 23.47 -10.17 -12.75
CA ARG A 400 24.17 -11.46 -12.64
C ARG A 400 25.16 -11.68 -13.78
N ILE A 401 24.79 -11.35 -15.01
CA ILE A 401 25.68 -11.48 -16.18
C ILE A 401 26.88 -10.53 -16.03
N ALA A 402 26.63 -9.25 -15.70
CA ALA A 402 27.70 -8.27 -15.48
C ALA A 402 28.63 -8.68 -14.34
N PHE A 403 28.08 -9.19 -13.24
CA PHE A 403 28.82 -9.70 -12.08
C PHE A 403 29.75 -10.85 -12.45
N ILE A 404 29.24 -11.88 -13.14
CA ILE A 404 30.03 -13.05 -13.55
C ILE A 404 31.14 -12.64 -14.53
N LEU A 405 30.80 -11.83 -15.54
CA LEU A 405 31.76 -11.37 -16.53
C LEU A 405 32.88 -10.54 -15.88
N GLY A 406 32.51 -9.65 -14.95
CA GLY A 406 33.45 -8.84 -14.18
C GLY A 406 34.41 -9.68 -13.34
N ILE A 407 33.91 -10.67 -12.59
CA ILE A 407 34.75 -11.58 -11.80
C ILE A 407 35.70 -12.36 -12.71
N ILE A 408 35.22 -12.90 -13.84
CA ILE A 408 36.07 -13.64 -14.77
C ILE A 408 37.20 -12.76 -15.31
N ALA A 409 36.89 -11.53 -15.74
CA ALA A 409 37.87 -10.59 -16.25
C ALA A 409 38.93 -10.23 -15.20
N VAL A 410 38.50 -9.95 -13.97
CA VAL A 410 39.38 -9.62 -12.84
C VAL A 410 40.28 -10.81 -12.47
N VAL A 411 39.71 -12.02 -12.36
CA VAL A 411 40.47 -13.24 -12.08
C VAL A 411 41.49 -13.51 -13.19
N ALA A 412 41.09 -13.39 -14.45
CA ALA A 412 42.00 -13.58 -15.59
C ALA A 412 43.16 -12.58 -15.56
N LEU A 413 42.88 -11.29 -15.32
CA LEU A 413 43.90 -10.26 -15.20
C LEU A 413 44.90 -10.58 -14.08
N MET A 414 44.40 -10.97 -12.90
CA MET A 414 45.25 -11.30 -11.75
C MET A 414 46.13 -12.52 -12.02
N LEU A 415 45.60 -13.55 -12.67
CA LEU A 415 46.38 -14.75 -13.02
C LEU A 415 47.43 -14.48 -14.09
N VAL A 416 47.12 -13.66 -15.10
CA VAL A 416 48.07 -13.34 -16.18
C VAL A 416 49.18 -12.42 -15.69
N TYR A 417 48.84 -11.33 -15.00
CA TYR A 417 49.80 -10.30 -14.63
C TYR A 417 50.64 -10.65 -13.39
N TYR A 418 50.04 -11.26 -12.36
CA TYR A 418 50.69 -11.59 -11.09
C TYR A 418 51.02 -13.08 -10.92
N ARG A 419 50.71 -13.91 -11.92
CA ARG A 419 51.01 -15.35 -11.96
C ARG A 419 50.62 -16.05 -10.66
N LEU A 420 51.61 -16.43 -9.86
CA LEU A 420 51.42 -17.23 -8.65
C LEU A 420 50.90 -16.40 -7.47
N ALA A 421 51.30 -15.12 -7.36
CA ALA A 421 50.68 -14.17 -6.44
C ALA A 421 49.22 -13.90 -6.82
N GLY A 422 48.92 -13.93 -8.12
CA GLY A 422 47.55 -13.88 -8.66
C GLY A 422 46.66 -15.00 -8.09
N VAL A 423 47.15 -16.24 -8.04
CA VAL A 423 46.39 -17.38 -7.47
C VAL A 423 46.07 -17.15 -5.99
N LEU A 424 47.02 -16.60 -5.22
CA LEU A 424 46.79 -16.28 -3.81
C LEU A 424 45.73 -15.17 -3.64
N ALA A 425 45.75 -14.15 -4.51
CA ALA A 425 44.74 -13.10 -4.53
C ALA A 425 43.34 -13.65 -4.88
N VAL A 426 43.24 -14.57 -5.84
CA VAL A 426 41.96 -15.21 -6.19
C VAL A 426 41.41 -16.00 -4.99
N GLY A 427 42.26 -16.71 -4.25
CA GLY A 427 41.84 -17.40 -3.02
C GLY A 427 41.34 -16.43 -1.92
N ALA A 428 41.99 -15.28 -1.78
CA ALA A 428 41.54 -14.21 -0.88
C ALA A 428 40.23 -13.56 -1.36
N LEU A 429 40.04 -13.42 -2.67
CA LEU A 429 38.81 -12.90 -3.26
C LEU A 429 37.61 -13.84 -3.02
N VAL A 430 37.80 -15.16 -3.13
CA VAL A 430 36.74 -16.13 -2.79
C VAL A 430 36.35 -16.01 -1.31
N THR A 431 37.35 -15.93 -0.43
CA THR A 431 37.11 -15.72 1.01
C THR A 431 36.33 -14.42 1.23
N TYR A 432 36.72 -13.34 0.56
CA TYR A 432 36.04 -12.05 0.60
C TYR A 432 34.56 -12.14 0.22
N VAL A 433 34.23 -12.78 -0.91
CA VAL A 433 32.85 -12.92 -1.37
C VAL A 433 31.99 -13.65 -0.34
N ILE A 434 32.51 -14.73 0.27
CA ILE A 434 31.80 -15.47 1.32
C ILE A 434 31.54 -14.58 2.55
N LEU A 435 32.53 -13.77 2.95
CA LEU A 435 32.38 -12.87 4.10
C LEU A 435 31.33 -11.79 3.85
N VAL A 436 31.32 -11.18 2.66
CA VAL A 436 30.35 -10.14 2.33
C VAL A 436 28.93 -10.71 2.27
N LEU A 437 28.73 -11.82 1.55
CA LEU A 437 27.40 -12.44 1.43
C LEU A 437 26.90 -12.96 2.79
N GLY A 438 27.78 -13.59 3.57
CA GLY A 438 27.42 -14.10 4.89
C GLY A 438 27.15 -13.00 5.91
N ALA A 439 27.85 -11.85 5.82
CA ALA A 439 27.57 -10.68 6.65
C ALA A 439 26.23 -10.02 6.27
N LEU A 440 25.91 -9.91 4.98
CA LEU A 440 24.61 -9.40 4.53
C LEU A 440 23.46 -10.28 5.05
N ALA A 441 23.59 -11.60 4.91
CA ALA A 441 22.60 -12.54 5.42
C ALA A 441 22.49 -12.49 6.95
N GLY A 442 23.62 -12.49 7.66
CA GLY A 442 23.65 -12.46 9.13
C GLY A 442 23.10 -11.17 9.74
N LEU A 443 23.22 -10.04 9.06
CA LEU A 443 22.66 -8.75 9.48
C LEU A 443 21.23 -8.52 8.97
N GLN A 444 20.65 -9.48 8.23
CA GLN A 444 19.38 -9.33 7.53
C GLN A 444 19.28 -8.04 6.70
N ALA A 445 20.38 -7.66 6.06
CA ALA A 445 20.44 -6.47 5.22
C ALA A 445 19.71 -6.71 3.89
N THR A 446 18.95 -5.70 3.44
CA THR A 446 18.25 -5.74 2.15
C THR A 446 19.22 -5.48 0.99
N LEU A 447 19.24 -6.41 0.04
CA LEU A 447 20.00 -6.30 -1.20
C LEU A 447 19.13 -5.61 -2.26
N THR A 448 19.53 -4.41 -2.68
CA THR A 448 18.85 -3.61 -3.72
C THR A 448 19.62 -3.64 -5.04
N LEU A 449 19.04 -3.12 -6.13
CA LEU A 449 19.75 -3.01 -7.41
C LEU A 449 21.00 -2.12 -7.30
N PRO A 450 20.94 -0.92 -6.70
CA PRO A 450 22.16 -0.19 -6.31
C PRO A 450 23.07 -1.01 -5.40
N GLY A 451 22.54 -1.77 -4.43
CA GLY A 451 23.32 -2.69 -3.60
C GLY A 451 24.18 -3.67 -4.40
N ILE A 452 23.65 -4.25 -5.48
CA ILE A 452 24.42 -5.11 -6.39
C ILE A 452 25.57 -4.33 -7.04
N ALA A 453 25.33 -3.08 -7.47
CA ALA A 453 26.40 -2.22 -7.98
C ALA A 453 27.46 -1.92 -6.90
N GLY A 454 27.06 -1.72 -5.65
CA GLY A 454 27.96 -1.58 -4.50
C GLY A 454 28.83 -2.82 -4.28
N LEU A 455 28.26 -4.02 -4.43
CA LEU A 455 29.02 -5.27 -4.38
C LEU A 455 30.04 -5.36 -5.52
N ILE A 456 29.64 -5.03 -6.76
CA ILE A 456 30.53 -5.04 -7.93
C ILE A 456 31.68 -4.05 -7.73
N LEU A 457 31.39 -2.82 -7.29
CA LEU A 457 32.39 -1.81 -6.96
C LEU A 457 33.34 -2.30 -5.87
N SER A 458 32.80 -2.92 -4.81
CA SER A 458 33.60 -3.42 -3.69
C SER A 458 34.54 -4.56 -4.09
N ILE A 459 34.16 -5.39 -5.05
CA ILE A 459 35.05 -6.42 -5.63
C ILE A 459 36.25 -5.77 -6.32
N GLY A 460 36.03 -4.71 -7.10
CA GLY A 460 37.10 -3.95 -7.75
C GLY A 460 38.09 -3.41 -6.72
N MET A 461 37.58 -2.76 -5.67
CA MET A 461 38.40 -2.24 -4.57
C MET A 461 39.12 -3.34 -3.79
N ALA A 462 38.50 -4.51 -3.58
CA ALA A 462 39.13 -5.64 -2.92
C ALA A 462 40.33 -6.20 -3.71
N VAL A 463 40.28 -6.13 -5.04
CA VAL A 463 41.42 -6.50 -5.88
C VAL A 463 42.47 -5.40 -5.92
N ASP A 464 42.06 -4.13 -5.99
CA ASP A 464 42.97 -2.97 -5.95
C ASP A 464 43.89 -2.98 -4.71
N ALA A 465 43.34 -3.28 -3.53
CA ALA A 465 44.14 -3.43 -2.32
C ALA A 465 45.21 -4.53 -2.44
N ASN A 466 44.91 -5.63 -3.14
CA ASN A 466 45.90 -6.69 -3.40
C ASN A 466 46.96 -6.23 -4.41
N VAL A 467 46.57 -5.48 -5.44
CA VAL A 467 47.49 -4.90 -6.44
C VAL A 467 48.50 -3.97 -5.78
N LEU A 468 48.05 -3.05 -4.93
CA LEU A 468 48.91 -2.11 -4.20
C LEU A 468 49.94 -2.86 -3.33
N ILE A 469 49.50 -3.91 -2.63
CA ILE A 469 50.41 -4.78 -1.86
C ILE A 469 51.43 -5.44 -2.79
N PHE A 470 51.01 -5.99 -3.93
CA PHE A 470 51.88 -6.76 -4.81
C PHE A 470 52.93 -5.88 -5.49
N GLU A 471 52.56 -4.69 -5.94
CA GLU A 471 53.52 -3.72 -6.48
C GLU A 471 54.50 -3.27 -5.39
N ARG A 472 54.03 -2.99 -4.18
CA ARG A 472 54.93 -2.66 -3.07
C ARG A 472 55.89 -3.82 -2.76
N VAL A 473 55.42 -5.07 -2.78
CA VAL A 473 56.29 -6.24 -2.61
C VAL A 473 57.29 -6.38 -3.76
N ARG A 474 56.90 -6.10 -5.01
CA ARG A 474 57.81 -6.07 -6.17
C ARG A 474 58.90 -5.01 -6.03
N GLU A 475 58.56 -3.80 -5.58
CA GLU A 475 59.54 -2.73 -5.32
C GLU A 475 60.56 -3.14 -4.24
N GLU A 476 60.09 -3.77 -3.16
CA GLU A 476 60.96 -4.23 -2.06
C GLU A 476 61.84 -5.42 -2.48
N LEU A 477 61.36 -6.28 -3.39
CA LEU A 477 62.15 -7.36 -4.00
C LEU A 477 63.21 -6.84 -4.97
N ALA A 478 62.88 -5.80 -5.75
CA ALA A 478 63.83 -5.13 -6.64
C ALA A 478 64.96 -4.45 -5.84
N SER A 479 64.70 -4.08 -4.59
CA SER A 479 65.68 -3.55 -3.64
C SER A 479 66.53 -4.63 -2.95
N GLU A 480 66.66 -5.83 -3.55
CA GLU A 480 67.46 -6.98 -3.11
C GLU A 480 67.14 -7.53 -1.70
N LYS A 481 65.95 -7.25 -1.16
CA LYS A 481 65.52 -7.85 0.12
C LYS A 481 65.19 -9.33 -0.06
N THR A 482 65.42 -10.12 0.99
CA THR A 482 64.99 -11.53 1.00
C THR A 482 63.47 -11.62 0.81
N PRO A 483 62.93 -12.64 0.09
CA PRO A 483 61.50 -12.70 -0.23
C PRO A 483 60.55 -12.57 0.97
N ARG A 484 60.97 -13.08 2.13
CA ARG A 484 60.20 -12.95 3.38
C ARG A 484 60.19 -11.54 3.94
N ASN A 485 61.33 -10.86 3.95
CA ASN A 485 61.45 -9.48 4.43
C ASN A 485 60.80 -8.49 3.45
N ALA A 486 60.87 -8.77 2.14
CA ALA A 486 60.20 -7.99 1.10
C ALA A 486 58.68 -8.05 1.26
N VAL A 487 58.11 -9.24 1.50
CA VAL A 487 56.68 -9.38 1.82
C VAL A 487 56.32 -8.63 3.10
N GLU A 488 57.08 -8.80 4.18
CA GLU A 488 56.77 -8.11 5.44
C GLU A 488 56.83 -6.58 5.33
N SER A 489 57.86 -6.05 4.66
CA SER A 489 58.02 -4.61 4.41
C SER A 489 56.95 -4.09 3.44
N GLY A 490 56.62 -4.87 2.40
CA GLY A 490 55.61 -4.50 1.42
C GLY A 490 54.23 -4.35 2.07
N PHE A 491 53.84 -5.30 2.91
CA PHE A 491 52.59 -5.23 3.68
C PHE A 491 52.58 -4.07 4.69
N SER A 492 53.69 -3.77 5.38
CA SER A 492 53.72 -2.65 6.34
C SER A 492 53.62 -1.30 5.65
N ASN A 493 54.28 -1.14 4.50
CA ASN A 493 54.33 0.13 3.76
C ASN A 493 53.05 0.36 2.94
N ALA A 494 52.42 -0.70 2.45
CA ALA A 494 51.12 -0.60 1.76
C ALA A 494 49.95 -0.33 2.71
N LEU A 495 50.09 -0.66 4.01
CA LEU A 495 48.96 -0.61 4.96
C LEU A 495 48.38 0.80 5.12
N SER A 496 49.21 1.85 5.22
CA SER A 496 48.71 3.21 5.40
C SER A 496 47.86 3.65 4.21
N ALA A 497 48.35 3.44 2.99
CA ALA A 497 47.60 3.79 1.77
C ALA A 497 46.27 3.03 1.66
N ILE A 498 46.25 1.75 2.03
CA ILE A 498 45.03 0.92 2.02
C ILE A 498 44.04 1.37 3.09
N VAL A 499 44.51 1.70 4.29
CA VAL A 499 43.67 2.23 5.37
C VAL A 499 43.07 3.56 4.95
N ASP A 500 43.88 4.47 4.40
CA ASP A 500 43.44 5.80 3.99
C ASP A 500 42.34 5.71 2.92
N ALA A 501 42.58 4.95 1.84
CA ALA A 501 41.61 4.79 0.76
C ALA A 501 40.28 4.15 1.22
N ASN A 502 40.35 3.11 2.06
CA ASN A 502 39.16 2.46 2.59
C ASN A 502 38.43 3.33 3.62
N LEU A 503 39.15 4.07 4.47
CA LEU A 503 38.55 4.92 5.48
C LEU A 503 37.77 6.08 4.85
N THR A 504 38.33 6.73 3.83
CA THR A 504 37.60 7.78 3.08
C THR A 504 36.31 7.22 2.48
N THR A 505 36.37 6.05 1.85
CA THR A 505 35.19 5.42 1.23
C THR A 505 34.17 4.96 2.27
N LEU A 506 34.64 4.48 3.43
CA LEU A 506 33.78 4.09 4.55
C LEU A 506 33.06 5.30 5.16
N ILE A 507 33.73 6.46 5.25
CA ILE A 507 33.10 7.71 5.68
C ILE A 507 31.99 8.11 4.72
N THR A 508 32.25 8.05 3.40
CA THR A 508 31.21 8.30 2.39
C THR A 508 30.04 7.32 2.53
N GLY A 509 30.33 6.02 2.70
CA GLY A 509 29.32 5.00 2.96
C GLY A 509 28.50 5.28 4.22
N ALA A 510 29.12 5.73 5.30
CA ALA A 510 28.43 6.08 6.54
C ALA A 510 27.49 7.28 6.37
N ILE A 511 27.91 8.30 5.62
CA ILE A 511 27.06 9.44 5.28
C ILE A 511 25.86 8.97 4.44
N LEU A 512 26.09 8.17 3.41
CA LEU A 512 25.01 7.60 2.58
C LEU A 512 24.07 6.70 3.39
N PHE A 513 24.58 5.98 4.39
CA PHE A 513 23.75 5.16 5.27
C PHE A 513 22.86 6.00 6.19
N GLN A 514 23.38 7.11 6.71
CA GLN A 514 22.67 7.98 7.64
C GLN A 514 21.61 8.85 6.94
N PHE A 515 21.90 9.36 5.75
CA PHE A 515 21.05 10.32 5.04
C PHE A 515 20.35 9.74 3.80
N GLY A 516 20.79 8.59 3.29
CA GLY A 516 20.16 7.92 2.16
C GLY A 516 18.88 7.20 2.54
N THR A 517 17.90 7.22 1.65
CA THR A 517 16.63 6.49 1.79
C THR A 517 16.58 5.30 0.82
N GLY A 518 15.76 4.30 1.16
CA GLY A 518 15.47 3.13 0.33
C GLY A 518 16.69 2.52 -0.39
N PRO A 519 16.76 2.59 -1.74
CA PRO A 519 17.84 1.96 -2.51
C PRO A 519 19.26 2.47 -2.21
N VAL A 520 19.41 3.78 -1.90
CA VAL A 520 20.72 4.40 -1.61
C VAL A 520 21.29 3.89 -0.29
N ARG A 521 20.41 3.68 0.70
CA ARG A 521 20.81 3.08 1.99
C ARG A 521 21.27 1.63 1.80
N GLY A 522 20.58 0.86 0.96
CA GLY A 522 21.01 -0.49 0.56
C GLY A 522 22.39 -0.52 -0.09
N PHE A 523 22.66 0.41 -1.02
CA PHE A 523 24.00 0.61 -1.58
C PHE A 523 25.04 0.90 -0.50
N ALA A 524 24.76 1.82 0.41
CA ALA A 524 25.67 2.19 1.50
C ALA A 524 26.03 1.00 2.40
N VAL A 525 25.04 0.17 2.78
CA VAL A 525 25.28 -1.02 3.61
C VAL A 525 26.19 -2.02 2.89
N THR A 526 25.89 -2.34 1.63
CA THR A 526 26.71 -3.28 0.85
C THR A 526 28.14 -2.76 0.65
N LEU A 527 28.30 -1.46 0.42
CA LEU A 527 29.60 -0.80 0.28
C LEU A 527 30.41 -0.86 1.58
N CYS A 528 29.81 -0.50 2.73
CA CYS A 528 30.47 -0.53 4.04
C CYS A 528 30.91 -1.95 4.42
N ILE A 529 30.03 -2.94 4.27
CA ILE A 529 30.36 -4.36 4.52
C ILE A 529 31.47 -4.81 3.57
N GLY A 530 31.35 -4.43 2.29
CA GLY A 530 32.36 -4.69 1.26
C GLY A 530 33.73 -4.14 1.61
N ILE A 531 33.83 -2.91 2.10
CA ILE A 531 35.11 -2.28 2.48
C ILE A 531 35.72 -2.96 3.71
N ILE A 532 34.91 -3.27 4.73
CA ILE A 532 35.41 -3.93 5.95
C ILE A 532 35.92 -5.34 5.61
N ALA A 533 35.17 -6.09 4.81
CA ALA A 533 35.55 -7.42 4.37
C ALA A 533 36.78 -7.39 3.44
N SER A 534 36.89 -6.39 2.56
CA SER A 534 38.01 -6.26 1.63
C SER A 534 39.30 -5.95 2.39
N PHE A 535 39.24 -5.05 3.38
CA PHE A 535 40.34 -4.73 4.26
C PHE A 535 40.83 -5.97 5.02
N PHE A 536 39.91 -6.73 5.63
CA PHE A 536 40.25 -7.98 6.30
C PHE A 536 40.87 -9.00 5.33
N SER A 537 40.30 -9.15 4.14
CA SER A 537 40.82 -10.07 3.13
C SER A 537 42.24 -9.69 2.69
N ALA A 538 42.47 -8.45 2.29
CA ALA A 538 43.78 -7.98 1.82
C ALA A 538 44.85 -8.02 2.92
N VAL A 539 44.56 -7.47 4.11
CA VAL A 539 45.59 -7.31 5.16
C VAL A 539 45.82 -8.62 5.94
N TYR A 540 44.77 -9.42 6.15
CA TYR A 540 44.83 -10.61 6.99
C TYR A 540 44.89 -11.91 6.19
N VAL A 541 43.96 -12.12 5.25
CA VAL A 541 43.86 -13.37 4.48
C VAL A 541 45.02 -13.47 3.49
N THR A 542 45.22 -12.48 2.62
CA THR A 542 46.30 -12.49 1.63
C THR A 542 47.66 -12.60 2.31
N ARG A 543 47.93 -11.83 3.37
CA ARG A 543 49.18 -11.93 4.15
C ARG A 543 49.41 -13.34 4.70
N THR A 544 48.37 -13.98 5.21
CA THR A 544 48.46 -15.34 5.77
C THR A 544 48.76 -16.36 4.67
N LEU A 545 48.12 -16.25 3.50
CA LEU A 545 48.39 -17.09 2.34
C LEU A 545 49.85 -16.96 1.85
N PHE A 546 50.38 -15.73 1.79
CA PHE A 546 51.79 -15.49 1.45
C PHE A 546 52.76 -16.13 2.44
N LEU A 547 52.50 -16.02 3.74
CA LEU A 547 53.35 -16.62 4.77
C LEU A 547 53.34 -18.16 4.72
N ILE A 548 52.19 -18.76 4.41
CA ILE A 548 52.07 -20.22 4.22
C ILE A 548 52.87 -20.65 2.99
N TYR A 549 52.74 -19.92 1.89
CA TYR A 549 53.45 -20.20 0.65
C TYR A 549 54.97 -20.14 0.85
N LEU A 550 55.46 -19.07 1.47
CA LEU A 550 56.89 -18.88 1.77
C LEU A 550 57.46 -19.91 2.76
N ASN A 551 56.64 -20.44 3.68
CA ASN A 551 57.07 -21.50 4.60
C ASN A 551 57.10 -22.89 3.96
N ARG A 552 56.29 -23.14 2.92
CA ARG A 552 56.22 -24.45 2.25
C ARG A 552 57.28 -24.66 1.16
N ARG A 553 57.77 -23.61 0.53
CA ARG A 553 58.90 -23.70 -0.42
C ARG A 553 60.10 -22.97 0.17
N VAL A 554 61.24 -23.65 0.22
CA VAL A 554 62.57 -23.00 0.28
C VAL A 554 62.82 -22.33 -1.09
N ALA A 555 61.96 -21.38 -1.47
CA ALA A 555 61.99 -20.75 -2.78
C ALA A 555 62.95 -19.56 -2.75
N LYS A 556 64.06 -19.69 -3.47
CA LYS A 556 65.01 -18.61 -3.74
C LYS A 556 64.45 -17.49 -4.63
N THR A 557 63.25 -17.64 -5.20
CA THR A 557 62.61 -16.63 -6.08
C THR A 557 61.09 -16.60 -5.90
N LEU A 558 60.54 -15.41 -5.66
CA LEU A 558 59.09 -15.16 -5.68
C LEU A 558 58.68 -14.89 -7.14
N SER A 559 57.74 -15.66 -7.69
CA SER A 559 57.15 -15.33 -9.01
C SER A 559 55.96 -14.40 -8.76
N ILE A 560 56.23 -13.10 -8.69
CA ILE A 560 55.20 -12.08 -8.51
C ILE A 560 55.13 -11.19 -9.72
#